data_AF-K6YXV7-F1
#
_entry.id   AF-K6YXV7-F1
#
_cell.length_a   1.000
_cell.length_b   1.000
_cell.length_c   1.000
_cell.angle_alpha   90.00
_cell.angle_beta   90.00
_cell.angle_gamma   90.00
#
_symmetry.space_group_name_H-M   'P 1'
#
loop_
_entity.id
_entity.type
_entity.pdbx_description
1 polymer ?
#
loop_
_entity_poly.entity_id
_entity_poly.type
_entity_poly.pdbx_seq_one_letter_code
_entity_poly.pdbx_strand_id
1 'polypeptide(L)'
;MFKSIKITILLSALLTMSAAWAAPYSVLWWDSTPTYGSQAADPLRQEMSDYLTNYNGGGVYNSTYVSSEVPGTLAVELNNNSYDVIVFDATSGSQKFDAADLAAVQNHYATKSNLLLDGSLYIRSINYNATTDFPGPNSALGGLTINEINQLAVRGGGIMIGTDHNCCQVDANQILGSVVPGAMFSGYTIPSTDGVFYGGDLLNDEVAIAAVDVFNHWDSVPSQAIAETGDFVDFFGNNITLYSQVDVADKPGGGPRFSYISSSWQPGDGETDIDDDTPGGDSNNPGAIPEPSTTALLFAGLVLIGLRMRQHS
;
A
#
# COMPACT_ATOMS: atom_id res chain seq x y z
N MET A 1 67.98 12.75 -33.72
CA MET A 1 66.96 13.78 -33.41
C MET A 1 65.65 13.37 -34.07
N PHE A 2 64.83 12.53 -33.43
CA PHE A 2 63.37 12.42 -33.64
C PHE A 2 62.75 11.74 -32.42
N LYS A 3 61.68 12.34 -31.91
CA LYS A 3 61.09 12.19 -30.58
C LYS A 3 60.31 10.88 -30.42
N SER A 4 60.49 10.20 -29.29
CA SER A 4 59.58 9.13 -28.82
C SER A 4 58.19 9.70 -28.55
N ILE A 5 57.20 9.21 -29.28
CA ILE A 5 55.78 9.46 -29.02
C ILE A 5 55.35 8.52 -27.88
N LYS A 6 55.15 9.08 -26.68
CA LYS A 6 54.48 8.37 -25.58
C LYS A 6 52.99 8.33 -25.92
N ILE A 7 52.54 7.17 -26.40
CA ILE A 7 51.11 6.85 -26.51
C ILE A 7 50.62 6.63 -25.08
N THR A 8 50.17 7.71 -24.45
CA THR A 8 49.33 7.63 -23.25
C THR A 8 47.99 7.08 -23.75
N ILE A 9 47.82 5.76 -23.69
CA ILE A 9 46.51 5.13 -23.78
C ILE A 9 45.75 5.64 -22.55
N LEU A 10 44.98 6.71 -22.74
CA LEU A 10 43.88 7.06 -21.84
C LEU A 10 42.91 5.89 -21.95
N LEU A 11 43.14 4.90 -21.08
CA LEU A 11 42.16 3.91 -20.73
C LEU A 11 41.10 4.65 -19.93
N SER A 12 40.30 5.45 -20.65
CA SER A 12 38.94 5.78 -20.25
C SER A 12 38.20 4.47 -20.26
N ALA A 13 38.47 3.66 -19.24
CA ALA A 13 37.53 2.67 -18.75
C ALA A 13 36.28 3.48 -18.49
N LEU A 14 35.42 3.49 -19.51
CA LEU A 14 34.02 3.77 -19.45
C LEU A 14 33.51 2.73 -18.46
N LEU A 15 33.73 3.01 -17.17
CA LEU A 15 32.98 2.48 -16.05
C LEU A 15 31.58 3.02 -16.27
N THR A 16 30.89 2.43 -17.24
CA THR A 16 29.44 2.29 -17.17
C THR A 16 29.23 1.43 -15.95
N MET A 17 29.26 2.08 -14.78
CA MET A 17 28.56 1.57 -13.61
C MET A 17 27.11 1.54 -14.07
N SER A 18 26.73 0.41 -14.66
CA SER A 18 25.35 0.01 -14.70
C SER A 18 24.93 -0.02 -13.25
N ALA A 19 24.31 1.07 -12.78
CA ALA A 19 23.58 1.07 -11.54
C ALA A 19 22.66 -0.16 -11.65
N ALA A 20 22.87 -1.13 -10.76
CA ALA A 20 21.92 -2.22 -10.65
C ALA A 20 20.64 -1.55 -10.14
N TRP A 21 19.69 -1.32 -11.04
CA TRP A 21 18.36 -0.88 -10.67
C TRP A 21 17.79 -1.95 -9.74
N ALA A 22 17.28 -1.55 -8.58
CA ALA A 22 16.56 -2.47 -7.74
C ALA A 22 15.42 -3.09 -8.56
N ALA A 23 15.15 -4.37 -8.36
CA ALA A 23 13.98 -4.98 -8.98
C ALA A 23 12.72 -4.26 -8.46
N PRO A 24 11.73 -4.00 -9.32
CA PRO A 24 10.46 -3.43 -8.88
C PRO A 24 9.80 -4.35 -7.86
N TYR A 25 9.09 -3.78 -6.89
CA TYR A 25 8.24 -4.54 -5.99
C TYR A 25 7.11 -5.20 -6.78
N SER A 26 6.94 -6.50 -6.62
CA SER A 26 5.85 -7.23 -7.26
C SER A 26 4.58 -7.06 -6.45
N VAL A 27 3.52 -6.54 -7.07
CA VAL A 27 2.23 -6.31 -6.41
C VAL A 27 1.18 -7.20 -7.06
N LEU A 28 0.41 -7.94 -6.26
CA LEU A 28 -0.83 -8.56 -6.72
C LEU A 28 -1.97 -7.63 -6.38
N TRP A 29 -2.69 -7.15 -7.40
CA TRP A 29 -3.98 -6.50 -7.21
C TRP A 29 -5.09 -7.53 -7.42
N TRP A 30 -5.66 -8.00 -6.32
CA TRP A 30 -6.73 -8.98 -6.33
C TRP A 30 -8.09 -8.31 -6.17
N ASP A 31 -8.93 -8.42 -7.20
CA ASP A 31 -10.28 -7.89 -7.21
C ASP A 31 -11.31 -9.03 -7.13
N SER A 32 -12.12 -9.04 -6.07
CA SER A 32 -13.23 -9.99 -5.87
C SER A 32 -14.60 -9.32 -5.93
N THR A 33 -14.65 -8.07 -6.37
CA THR A 33 -15.86 -7.25 -6.34
C THR A 33 -16.83 -7.70 -7.46
N PRO A 34 -18.12 -7.98 -7.17
CA PRO A 34 -19.00 -8.63 -8.16
C PRO A 34 -19.44 -7.75 -9.33
N THR A 35 -19.44 -8.29 -10.55
CA THR A 35 -19.94 -7.52 -11.71
C THR A 35 -21.48 -7.53 -11.77
N TYR A 36 -22.15 -6.47 -11.31
CA TYR A 36 -23.56 -6.20 -11.60
C TYR A 36 -23.80 -4.73 -11.97
N GLY A 37 -24.92 -4.44 -12.65
CA GLY A 37 -25.14 -3.26 -13.51
C GLY A 37 -25.09 -1.86 -12.88
N SER A 38 -24.62 -1.72 -11.65
CA SER A 38 -24.36 -0.43 -10.98
C SER A 38 -22.94 -0.31 -10.41
N GLN A 39 -22.10 -1.34 -10.56
CA GLN A 39 -20.71 -1.30 -10.11
C GLN A 39 -19.75 -0.88 -11.24
N ALA A 40 -18.57 -0.40 -10.85
CA ALA A 40 -17.46 -0.12 -11.74
C ALA A 40 -17.17 -1.32 -12.65
N ALA A 41 -16.95 -1.06 -13.94
CA ALA A 41 -16.45 -2.10 -14.82
C ALA A 41 -14.99 -2.43 -14.48
N ASP A 42 -14.57 -3.68 -14.68
CA ASP A 42 -13.19 -4.17 -14.43
C ASP A 42 -12.11 -3.24 -15.00
N PRO A 43 -12.25 -2.67 -16.23
CA PRO A 43 -11.23 -1.76 -16.75
C PRO A 43 -11.00 -0.53 -15.87
N LEU A 44 -12.03 0.00 -15.21
CA LEU A 44 -11.88 1.13 -14.28
C LEU A 44 -11.16 0.70 -12.99
N ARG A 45 -11.49 -0.49 -12.47
CA ARG A 45 -10.82 -1.06 -11.29
C ARG A 45 -9.34 -1.37 -11.56
N GLN A 46 -9.02 -1.78 -12.78
CA GLN A 46 -7.64 -2.01 -13.21
C GLN A 46 -6.82 -0.71 -13.30
N GLU A 47 -7.44 0.47 -13.50
CA GLU A 47 -6.70 1.74 -13.70
C GLU A 47 -5.72 2.05 -12.57
N MET A 48 -6.06 1.73 -11.31
CA MET A 48 -5.16 1.95 -10.16
C MET A 48 -3.95 0.99 -10.19
N SER A 49 -4.16 -0.28 -10.56
CA SER A 49 -3.06 -1.24 -10.76
C SER A 49 -2.14 -0.81 -11.92
N ASP A 50 -2.71 -0.31 -13.01
CA ASP A 50 -1.95 0.21 -14.14
C ASP A 50 -1.20 1.48 -13.77
N TYR A 51 -1.81 2.36 -12.96
CA TYR A 51 -1.17 3.58 -12.45
C TYR A 51 0.04 3.27 -11.56
N LEU A 52 -0.06 2.27 -10.67
CA LEU A 52 1.08 1.77 -9.89
C LEU A 52 2.22 1.28 -10.79
N THR A 53 1.90 0.50 -11.82
CA THR A 53 2.91 -0.02 -12.77
C THR A 53 3.61 1.09 -13.54
N ASN A 54 2.90 2.18 -13.85
CA ASN A 54 3.44 3.31 -14.61
C ASN A 54 4.02 4.44 -13.72
N TYR A 55 3.93 4.30 -12.39
CA TYR A 55 4.43 5.29 -11.45
C TYR A 55 5.92 5.59 -11.69
N ASN A 56 6.27 6.88 -11.70
CA ASN A 56 7.61 7.42 -11.96
C ASN A 56 8.24 6.91 -13.29
N GLY A 57 7.43 6.70 -14.33
CA GLY A 57 7.88 6.16 -15.61
C GLY A 57 8.06 4.64 -15.62
N GLY A 58 7.59 3.97 -14.56
CA GLY A 58 7.68 2.53 -14.34
C GLY A 58 8.99 2.09 -13.67
N GLY A 59 8.97 0.88 -13.12
CA GLY A 59 10.16 0.25 -12.53
C GLY A 59 10.29 0.35 -11.01
N VAL A 60 9.35 1.00 -10.33
CA VAL A 60 9.22 0.94 -8.85
C VAL A 60 8.31 -0.22 -8.45
N TYR A 61 7.14 -0.30 -9.08
CA TYR A 61 6.16 -1.37 -8.88
C TYR A 61 5.91 -2.13 -10.17
N ASN A 62 5.65 -3.43 -10.04
CA ASN A 62 5.17 -4.29 -11.11
C ASN A 62 3.86 -4.93 -10.63
N SER A 63 2.74 -4.28 -10.94
CA SER A 63 1.42 -4.70 -10.47
C SER A 63 0.77 -5.68 -11.46
N THR A 64 0.28 -6.79 -10.93
CA THR A 64 -0.50 -7.79 -11.67
C THR A 64 -1.94 -7.71 -11.21
N TYR A 65 -2.85 -7.31 -12.11
CA TYR A 65 -4.29 -7.26 -11.84
C TYR A 65 -4.94 -8.60 -12.15
N VAL A 66 -5.70 -9.12 -11.17
CA VAL A 66 -6.52 -10.33 -11.33
C VAL A 66 -7.90 -10.05 -10.76
N SER A 67 -8.94 -10.21 -11.59
CA SER A 67 -10.34 -10.14 -11.16
C SER A 67 -10.97 -11.53 -11.17
N SER A 68 -11.45 -12.00 -10.03
CA SER A 68 -12.16 -13.28 -9.92
C SER A 68 -13.01 -13.36 -8.66
N GLU A 69 -14.26 -13.79 -8.84
CA GLU A 69 -15.17 -14.16 -7.75
C GLU A 69 -15.19 -15.67 -7.44
N VAL A 70 -14.40 -16.46 -8.17
CA VAL A 70 -14.47 -17.92 -8.12
C VAL A 70 -13.58 -18.45 -6.98
N PRO A 71 -14.16 -19.14 -5.97
CA PRO A 71 -13.38 -19.68 -4.86
C PRO A 71 -12.29 -20.65 -5.34
N GLY A 72 -11.13 -20.60 -4.69
CA GLY A 72 -9.92 -21.36 -5.00
C GLY A 72 -9.01 -20.71 -6.04
N THR A 73 -9.48 -19.67 -6.75
CA THR A 73 -8.66 -19.00 -7.78
C THR A 73 -7.50 -18.23 -7.18
N LEU A 74 -7.71 -17.56 -6.03
CA LEU A 74 -6.64 -16.85 -5.32
C LEU A 74 -5.57 -17.82 -4.85
N ALA A 75 -5.97 -18.98 -4.34
CA ALA A 75 -5.03 -20.04 -3.96
C ALA A 75 -4.17 -20.49 -5.14
N VAL A 76 -4.76 -20.69 -6.32
CA VAL A 76 -4.00 -21.06 -7.53
C VAL A 76 -3.01 -19.97 -7.91
N GLU A 77 -3.42 -18.70 -7.87
CA GLU A 77 -2.58 -17.55 -8.18
C GLU A 77 -1.36 -17.46 -7.25
N LEU A 78 -1.60 -17.50 -5.93
CA LEU A 78 -0.56 -17.42 -4.91
C LEU A 78 0.35 -18.66 -4.84
N ASN A 79 -0.08 -19.81 -5.35
CA ASN A 79 0.77 -21.00 -5.44
C ASN A 79 1.72 -20.99 -6.64
N ASN A 80 1.38 -20.25 -7.70
CA ASN A 80 2.18 -20.19 -8.94
C ASN A 80 3.09 -18.97 -8.99
N ASN A 81 2.75 -17.92 -8.24
CA ASN A 81 3.45 -16.64 -8.25
C ASN A 81 3.87 -16.22 -6.83
N SER A 82 4.81 -15.28 -6.74
CA SER A 82 5.22 -14.68 -5.48
C SER A 82 5.20 -13.18 -5.62
N TYR A 83 4.54 -12.52 -4.68
CA TYR A 83 4.37 -11.08 -4.65
C TYR A 83 5.07 -10.51 -3.42
N ASP A 84 5.46 -9.24 -3.47
CA ASP A 84 5.94 -8.48 -2.32
C ASP A 84 4.77 -7.89 -1.52
N VAL A 85 3.70 -7.47 -2.19
CA VAL A 85 2.47 -6.94 -1.57
C VAL A 85 1.25 -7.56 -2.25
N ILE A 86 0.23 -7.89 -1.47
CA ILE A 86 -1.11 -8.22 -1.98
C ILE A 86 -2.07 -7.11 -1.60
N VAL A 87 -2.72 -6.55 -2.60
CA VAL A 87 -3.80 -5.57 -2.49
C VAL A 87 -5.12 -6.28 -2.72
N PHE A 88 -6.04 -6.18 -1.78
CA PHE A 88 -7.39 -6.72 -1.87
C PHE A 88 -8.40 -5.60 -2.16
N ASP A 89 -8.79 -5.48 -3.42
CA ASP A 89 -9.98 -4.74 -3.85
C ASP A 89 -11.22 -5.65 -3.71
N ALA A 90 -11.57 -5.91 -2.45
CA ALA A 90 -12.53 -6.91 -2.04
C ALA A 90 -13.78 -6.23 -1.46
N THR A 91 -14.64 -5.73 -2.35
CA THR A 91 -15.86 -5.00 -2.03
C THR A 91 -17.09 -5.86 -2.33
N SER A 92 -17.45 -6.76 -1.41
CA SER A 92 -18.63 -7.63 -1.56
C SER A 92 -19.53 -7.66 -0.33
N GLY A 93 -20.83 -7.87 -0.58
CA GLY A 93 -21.83 -8.21 0.44
C GLY A 93 -21.90 -9.71 0.77
N SER A 94 -20.99 -10.52 0.23
CA SER A 94 -20.97 -11.98 0.39
C SER A 94 -19.54 -12.52 0.42
N GLN A 95 -19.33 -13.64 1.11
CA GLN A 95 -18.04 -14.31 1.16
C GLN A 95 -17.65 -14.87 -0.23
N LYS A 96 -16.40 -14.65 -0.63
CA LYS A 96 -15.86 -15.05 -1.94
C LYS A 96 -14.70 -16.04 -1.85
N PHE A 97 -14.04 -16.10 -0.70
CA PHE A 97 -12.86 -16.94 -0.52
C PHE A 97 -13.24 -18.28 0.11
N ASP A 98 -12.65 -19.37 -0.35
CA ASP A 98 -12.77 -20.65 0.34
C ASP A 98 -11.59 -20.89 1.30
N ALA A 99 -11.57 -22.06 1.95
CA ALA A 99 -10.51 -22.41 2.88
C ALA A 99 -9.12 -22.51 2.21
N ALA A 100 -9.04 -22.82 0.92
CA ALA A 100 -7.77 -22.90 0.20
C ALA A 100 -7.23 -21.49 -0.08
N ASP A 101 -8.11 -20.55 -0.45
CA ASP A 101 -7.74 -19.15 -0.63
C ASP A 101 -7.21 -18.55 0.68
N LEU A 102 -7.95 -18.72 1.77
CA LEU A 102 -7.54 -18.20 3.09
C LEU A 102 -6.22 -18.82 3.56
N ALA A 103 -6.00 -20.12 3.35
CA ALA A 103 -4.73 -20.76 3.66
C ALA A 103 -3.56 -20.22 2.80
N ALA A 104 -3.80 -19.90 1.54
CA ALA A 104 -2.79 -19.30 0.67
C ALA A 104 -2.42 -17.88 1.13
N VAL A 105 -3.40 -17.08 1.57
CA VAL A 105 -3.14 -15.76 2.17
C VAL A 105 -2.37 -15.88 3.47
N GLN A 106 -2.73 -16.82 4.35
CA GLN A 106 -1.96 -17.10 5.57
C GLN A 106 -0.52 -17.50 5.27
N ASN A 107 -0.28 -18.31 4.24
CA ASN A 107 1.06 -18.68 3.80
C ASN A 107 1.85 -17.46 3.29
N HIS A 108 1.22 -16.58 2.49
CA HIS A 108 1.85 -15.33 2.09
C HIS A 108 2.19 -14.48 3.31
N TYR A 109 1.24 -14.30 4.23
CA TYR A 109 1.40 -13.53 5.45
C TYR A 109 2.55 -14.07 6.32
N ALA A 110 2.76 -15.39 6.36
CA ALA A 110 3.87 -16.02 7.08
C ALA A 110 5.26 -15.64 6.54
N THR A 111 5.34 -15.28 5.26
CA THR A 111 6.63 -15.09 4.55
C THR A 111 6.99 -13.63 4.36
N LYS A 112 6.00 -12.77 4.10
CA LYS A 112 6.22 -11.34 3.82
C LYS A 112 5.23 -10.42 4.53
N SER A 113 4.20 -10.95 5.19
CA SER A 113 3.18 -10.22 5.96
C SER A 113 2.51 -9.01 5.28
N ASN A 114 2.67 -8.76 3.98
CA ASN A 114 2.33 -7.49 3.32
C ASN A 114 0.95 -7.49 2.66
N LEU A 115 -0.06 -7.09 3.43
CA LEU A 115 -1.46 -7.10 2.98
C LEU A 115 -2.05 -5.70 3.06
N LEU A 116 -2.59 -5.21 1.95
CA LEU A 116 -3.46 -4.04 1.90
C LEU A 116 -4.91 -4.50 1.74
N LEU A 117 -5.70 -4.29 2.78
CA LEU A 117 -7.13 -4.58 2.85
C LEU A 117 -7.86 -3.25 2.89
N ASP A 118 -8.04 -2.61 1.74
CA ASP A 118 -8.64 -1.28 1.68
C ASP A 118 -9.95 -1.30 0.91
N GLY A 119 -11.05 -1.20 1.66
CA GLY A 119 -12.39 -1.11 1.10
C GLY A 119 -12.62 0.13 0.25
N SER A 120 -11.83 1.20 0.44
CA SER A 120 -11.94 2.43 -0.36
C SER A 120 -11.35 2.31 -1.76
N LEU A 121 -10.62 1.24 -2.08
CA LEU A 121 -10.03 1.07 -3.42
C LEU A 121 -11.06 1.13 -4.54
N TYR A 122 -12.27 0.58 -4.31
CA TYR A 122 -13.35 0.63 -5.27
C TYR A 122 -13.73 2.08 -5.64
N ILE A 123 -13.95 2.93 -4.63
CA ILE A 123 -14.33 4.33 -4.86
C ILE A 123 -13.15 5.19 -5.35
N ARG A 124 -11.91 4.86 -4.96
CA ARG A 124 -10.69 5.52 -5.47
C ARG A 124 -10.44 5.24 -6.95
N SER A 125 -11.04 4.19 -7.51
CA SER A 125 -10.80 3.69 -8.88
C SER A 125 -11.95 4.00 -9.85
N ILE A 126 -12.88 4.91 -9.51
CA ILE A 126 -14.04 5.23 -10.35
C ILE A 126 -14.25 6.72 -10.58
N ASN A 127 -14.76 7.05 -11.78
CA ASN A 127 -15.17 8.41 -12.14
C ASN A 127 -16.65 8.65 -11.84
N TYR A 128 -17.02 8.67 -10.56
CA TYR A 128 -18.40 8.90 -10.13
C TYR A 128 -18.75 10.40 -10.12
N ASN A 129 -17.83 11.25 -9.68
CA ASN A 129 -17.92 12.70 -9.64
C ASN A 129 -16.52 13.33 -9.61
N ALA A 130 -16.43 14.65 -9.74
CA ALA A 130 -15.15 15.36 -9.82
C ALA A 130 -14.21 15.16 -8.61
N THR A 131 -14.72 14.81 -7.42
CA THR A 131 -13.90 14.56 -6.21
C THR A 131 -13.51 13.08 -6.04
N THR A 132 -14.10 12.20 -6.84
CA THR A 132 -13.78 10.76 -6.89
C THR A 132 -13.10 10.36 -8.20
N ASP A 133 -13.13 11.22 -9.23
CA ASP A 133 -12.48 11.00 -10.52
C ASP A 133 -11.02 10.58 -10.34
N PHE A 134 -10.68 9.43 -10.89
CA PHE A 134 -9.36 8.84 -10.80
C PHE A 134 -8.28 9.75 -11.43
N PRO A 135 -7.09 9.93 -10.81
CA PRO A 135 -6.59 9.34 -9.57
C PRO A 135 -6.86 10.18 -8.30
N GLY A 136 -8.00 10.86 -8.26
CA GLY A 136 -8.40 11.80 -7.22
C GLY A 136 -7.98 13.24 -7.49
N PRO A 137 -8.51 14.21 -6.70
CA PRO A 137 -8.07 15.60 -6.77
C PRO A 137 -6.56 15.69 -6.55
N ASN A 138 -5.87 16.42 -7.44
CA ASN A 138 -4.40 16.56 -7.44
C ASN A 138 -3.64 15.21 -7.41
N SER A 139 -4.24 14.12 -7.88
CA SER A 139 -3.72 12.74 -7.80
C SER A 139 -3.56 12.18 -6.38
N ALA A 140 -4.24 12.77 -5.39
CA ALA A 140 -4.05 12.41 -3.99
C ALA A 140 -4.45 10.96 -3.66
N LEU A 141 -5.47 10.39 -4.31
CA LEU A 141 -5.89 9.01 -4.05
C LEU A 141 -4.94 7.99 -4.66
N GLY A 142 -4.43 8.26 -5.86
CA GLY A 142 -3.33 7.49 -6.44
C GLY A 142 -2.05 7.59 -5.60
N GLY A 143 -1.73 8.80 -5.12
CA GLY A 143 -0.58 9.04 -4.24
C GLY A 143 -0.72 8.34 -2.88
N LEU A 144 -1.91 8.34 -2.29
CA LEU A 144 -2.21 7.62 -1.05
C LEU A 144 -1.96 6.12 -1.24
N THR A 145 -2.56 5.51 -2.27
CA THR A 145 -2.35 4.09 -2.57
C THR A 145 -0.87 3.75 -2.82
N ILE A 146 -0.12 4.65 -3.47
CA ILE A 146 1.35 4.48 -3.62
C ILE A 146 2.03 4.49 -2.24
N ASN A 147 1.71 5.45 -1.37
CA ASN A 147 2.29 5.52 -0.02
C ASN A 147 1.96 4.28 0.81
N GLU A 148 0.70 3.82 0.78
CA GLU A 148 0.26 2.60 1.48
C GLU A 148 1.05 1.36 1.02
N ILE A 149 1.19 1.18 -0.30
CA ILE A 149 1.95 0.07 -0.88
C ILE A 149 3.44 0.20 -0.62
N ASN A 150 4.01 1.42 -0.70
CA ASN A 150 5.42 1.66 -0.42
C ASN A 150 5.74 1.24 1.01
N GLN A 151 4.93 1.67 1.98
CA GLN A 151 5.10 1.33 3.39
C GLN A 151 5.14 -0.17 3.63
N LEU A 152 4.23 -0.92 3.03
CA LEU A 152 4.23 -2.39 3.08
C LEU A 152 5.50 -2.97 2.44
N ALA A 153 5.83 -2.51 1.24
CA ALA A 153 6.96 -3.02 0.47
C ALA A 153 8.32 -2.78 1.16
N VAL A 154 8.59 -1.55 1.63
CA VAL A 154 9.87 -1.17 2.23
C VAL A 154 10.06 -1.75 3.63
N ARG A 155 8.98 -1.93 4.39
CA ARG A 155 9.03 -2.59 5.72
C ARG A 155 9.21 -4.10 5.58
N GLY A 156 8.76 -4.69 4.47
CA GLY A 156 8.81 -6.13 4.24
C GLY A 156 7.89 -6.93 5.19
N GLY A 157 6.88 -6.25 5.74
CA GLY A 157 5.86 -6.83 6.60
C GLY A 157 4.83 -5.79 7.05
N GLY A 158 3.56 -6.20 7.11
CA GLY A 158 2.51 -5.45 7.79
C GLY A 158 1.13 -5.59 7.14
N ILE A 159 0.09 -5.35 7.93
CA ILE A 159 -1.28 -5.25 7.46
C ILE A 159 -1.65 -3.79 7.47
N MET A 160 -2.21 -3.30 6.36
CA MET A 160 -2.91 -2.03 6.31
C MET A 160 -4.38 -2.27 5.98
N ILE A 161 -5.24 -1.52 6.65
CA ILE A 161 -6.68 -1.70 6.66
C ILE A 161 -7.28 -0.33 6.36
N GLY A 162 -7.96 -0.18 5.24
CA GLY A 162 -8.71 1.02 4.87
C GLY A 162 -10.19 0.69 4.68
N THR A 163 -11.08 1.63 4.97
CA THR A 163 -12.53 1.37 4.94
C THR A 163 -13.26 2.12 3.83
N ASP A 164 -14.34 1.50 3.33
CA ASP A 164 -15.44 2.16 2.62
C ASP A 164 -16.77 1.85 3.32
N HIS A 165 -17.90 1.84 2.60
CA HIS A 165 -19.21 1.42 3.07
C HIS A 165 -19.18 0.09 3.85
N ASN A 166 -19.79 0.10 5.04
CA ASN A 166 -19.91 -1.07 5.92
C ASN A 166 -20.65 -2.27 5.28
N CYS A 167 -21.52 -2.05 4.30
CA CYS A 167 -22.25 -3.12 3.61
C CYS A 167 -21.35 -4.13 2.89
N CYS A 168 -20.15 -3.68 2.56
CA CYS A 168 -19.42 -4.19 1.41
C CYS A 168 -18.01 -4.62 1.79
N GLN A 169 -17.79 -4.88 3.09
CA GLN A 169 -16.52 -5.34 3.66
C GLN A 169 -16.55 -6.84 4.00
N VAL A 170 -17.48 -7.64 3.44
CA VAL A 170 -17.70 -9.03 3.91
C VAL A 170 -16.52 -9.94 3.55
N ASP A 171 -16.00 -9.80 2.34
CA ASP A 171 -14.86 -10.54 1.82
C ASP A 171 -13.53 -9.97 2.34
N ALA A 172 -13.39 -8.65 2.47
CA ALA A 172 -12.26 -8.04 3.19
C ALA A 172 -12.17 -8.53 4.65
N ASN A 173 -13.31 -8.59 5.37
CA ASN A 173 -13.39 -9.19 6.71
C ASN A 173 -13.07 -10.68 6.72
N GLN A 174 -13.39 -11.41 5.65
CA GLN A 174 -13.06 -12.81 5.53
C GLN A 174 -11.55 -13.03 5.47
N ILE A 175 -10.84 -12.21 4.68
CA ILE A 175 -9.37 -12.22 4.63
C ILE A 175 -8.79 -11.79 5.98
N LEU A 176 -9.21 -10.63 6.50
CA LEU A 176 -8.68 -10.08 7.76
C LEU A 176 -8.86 -11.08 8.91
N GLY A 177 -10.07 -11.63 9.08
CA GLY A 177 -10.36 -12.60 10.15
C GLY A 177 -9.59 -13.91 10.01
N SER A 178 -9.09 -14.25 8.81
CA SER A 178 -8.21 -15.41 8.62
C SER A 178 -6.78 -15.16 9.07
N VAL A 179 -6.32 -13.90 9.05
CA VAL A 179 -4.95 -13.50 9.39
C VAL A 179 -4.85 -12.97 10.83
N VAL A 180 -5.82 -12.16 11.25
CA VAL A 180 -5.95 -11.58 12.59
C VAL A 180 -7.33 -11.92 13.15
N PRO A 181 -7.51 -13.13 13.70
CA PRO A 181 -8.80 -13.55 14.24
C PRO A 181 -9.35 -12.57 15.28
N GLY A 182 -10.59 -12.14 15.06
CA GLY A 182 -11.29 -11.18 15.93
C GLY A 182 -11.19 -9.72 15.49
N ALA A 183 -10.25 -9.37 14.61
CA ALA A 183 -10.25 -8.05 13.96
C ALA A 183 -11.26 -8.03 12.82
N MET A 184 -12.06 -6.96 12.73
CA MET A 184 -13.00 -6.77 11.63
C MET A 184 -13.36 -5.31 11.38
N PHE A 185 -13.55 -4.95 10.12
CA PHE A 185 -14.28 -3.74 9.74
C PHE A 185 -15.67 -3.78 10.38
N SER A 186 -16.04 -2.71 11.10
CA SER A 186 -17.32 -2.67 11.79
C SER A 186 -17.90 -1.25 11.86
N GLY A 187 -19.13 -1.14 12.35
CA GLY A 187 -19.76 0.15 12.58
C GLY A 187 -20.09 0.94 11.32
N TYR A 188 -20.53 2.16 11.53
CA TYR A 188 -20.92 3.09 10.47
C TYR A 188 -20.61 4.49 10.98
N THR A 189 -19.93 5.28 10.16
CA THR A 189 -19.62 6.67 10.43
C THR A 189 -19.95 7.53 9.23
N ILE A 190 -20.13 8.83 9.48
CA ILE A 190 -20.25 9.86 8.45
C ILE A 190 -19.07 10.78 8.73
N PRO A 191 -18.04 10.80 7.88
CA PRO A 191 -16.86 11.62 8.13
C PRO A 191 -17.26 13.09 8.26
N SER A 192 -16.51 13.82 9.07
CA SER A 192 -16.61 15.27 9.17
C SER A 192 -15.22 15.89 9.08
N THR A 193 -15.14 17.20 8.91
CA THR A 193 -13.89 17.97 8.75
C THR A 193 -13.08 18.08 10.05
N ASP A 194 -13.19 17.11 10.96
CA ASP A 194 -12.47 17.08 12.23
C ASP A 194 -11.83 15.72 12.35
N GLY A 195 -10.55 15.66 12.00
CA GLY A 195 -9.80 14.43 11.90
C GLY A 195 -8.32 14.71 11.77
N VAL A 196 -7.53 13.65 11.82
CA VAL A 196 -6.08 13.76 11.75
C VAL A 196 -5.50 12.57 11.01
N PHE A 197 -4.46 12.83 10.23
CA PHE A 197 -3.49 11.83 9.81
C PHE A 197 -2.39 11.76 10.86
N TYR A 198 -2.05 10.55 11.30
CA TYR A 198 -0.94 10.33 12.23
C TYR A 198 0.35 10.04 11.46
N GLY A 199 1.42 10.76 11.81
CA GLY A 199 2.72 10.63 11.16
C GLY A 199 2.72 11.11 9.69
N GLY A 200 3.81 10.76 8.97
CA GLY A 200 4.02 11.14 7.57
C GLY A 200 3.86 10.00 6.56
N ASP A 201 3.71 8.76 7.03
CA ASP A 201 3.74 7.54 6.21
C ASP A 201 2.74 7.60 5.05
N LEU A 202 1.53 8.11 5.29
CA LEU A 202 0.48 8.18 4.27
C LEU A 202 0.50 9.46 3.43
N LEU A 203 1.17 10.52 3.89
CA LEU A 203 1.09 11.84 3.26
C LEU A 203 2.35 12.25 2.51
N ASN A 204 3.52 11.68 2.84
CA ASN A 204 4.80 12.19 2.33
C ASN A 204 5.90 11.15 2.15
N ASP A 205 5.59 9.86 2.20
CA ASP A 205 6.66 8.84 2.19
C ASP A 205 7.26 8.63 0.78
N GLU A 206 6.41 8.31 -0.20
CA GLU A 206 6.82 8.15 -1.60
C GLU A 206 6.27 9.29 -2.48
N VAL A 207 5.05 9.73 -2.20
CA VAL A 207 4.37 10.84 -2.88
C VAL A 207 3.85 11.83 -1.84
N ALA A 208 4.20 13.10 -1.99
CA ALA A 208 3.64 14.19 -1.20
C ALA A 208 2.19 14.46 -1.65
N ILE A 209 1.22 14.27 -0.76
CA ILE A 209 -0.21 14.53 -0.98
C ILE A 209 -0.78 15.41 0.13
N ALA A 210 -1.79 16.22 -0.18
CA ALA A 210 -2.49 17.03 0.82
C ALA A 210 -3.57 16.19 1.52
N ALA A 211 -3.70 16.36 2.83
CA ALA A 211 -4.70 15.64 3.63
C ALA A 211 -6.13 15.96 3.18
N VAL A 212 -6.41 17.24 2.88
CA VAL A 212 -7.74 17.70 2.43
C VAL A 212 -8.19 17.06 1.13
N ASP A 213 -7.26 16.74 0.23
CA ASP A 213 -7.59 16.10 -1.05
C ASP A 213 -8.04 14.64 -0.85
N VAL A 214 -7.46 13.94 0.12
CA VAL A 214 -7.93 12.61 0.54
C VAL A 214 -9.26 12.73 1.28
N PHE A 215 -9.41 13.72 2.15
CA PHE A 215 -10.66 13.90 2.90
C PHE A 215 -11.86 14.19 2.02
N ASN A 216 -11.70 15.08 1.03
CA ASN A 216 -12.77 15.43 0.09
C ASN A 216 -13.35 14.20 -0.63
N HIS A 217 -12.50 13.18 -0.82
CA HIS A 217 -12.95 11.90 -1.32
C HIS A 217 -13.82 11.15 -0.30
N TRP A 218 -13.36 10.98 0.95
CA TRP A 218 -14.15 10.31 1.98
C TRP A 218 -15.46 11.02 2.32
N ASP A 219 -15.49 12.35 2.33
CA ASP A 219 -16.72 13.15 2.52
C ASP A 219 -17.73 12.96 1.38
N SER A 220 -17.25 12.62 0.18
CA SER A 220 -18.15 12.30 -0.95
C SER A 220 -18.85 10.94 -0.82
N VAL A 221 -18.45 10.14 0.17
CA VAL A 221 -18.99 8.81 0.45
C VAL A 221 -19.99 8.92 1.60
N PRO A 222 -21.27 8.54 1.39
CA PRO A 222 -22.31 8.76 2.39
C PRO A 222 -22.15 7.91 3.65
N SER A 223 -21.28 6.89 3.64
CA SER A 223 -21.00 6.06 4.78
C SER A 223 -19.66 5.38 4.74
N GLN A 224 -19.00 5.32 5.88
CA GLN A 224 -17.71 4.67 6.06
C GLN A 224 -17.79 3.66 7.21
N ALA A 225 -17.16 2.50 7.04
CA ALA A 225 -16.93 1.57 8.13
C ALA A 225 -15.82 2.12 9.05
N ILE A 226 -15.55 1.41 10.13
CA ILE A 226 -14.48 1.72 11.08
C ILE A 226 -13.40 0.67 10.90
N ALA A 227 -12.16 1.13 10.68
CA ALA A 227 -10.98 0.29 10.68
C ALA A 227 -10.68 -0.15 12.11
N GLU A 228 -10.44 -1.45 12.29
CA GLU A 228 -10.19 -2.01 13.61
C GLU A 228 -8.84 -1.52 14.17
N THR A 229 -8.78 -1.27 15.48
CA THR A 229 -7.56 -0.88 16.20
C THR A 229 -7.44 -1.62 17.53
N GLY A 230 -6.23 -1.70 18.09
CA GLY A 230 -5.94 -2.33 19.37
C GLY A 230 -5.07 -3.58 19.26
N ASP A 231 -5.01 -4.33 20.37
CA ASP A 231 -4.15 -5.51 20.49
C ASP A 231 -4.90 -6.80 20.11
N PHE A 232 -4.26 -7.58 19.25
CA PHE A 232 -4.76 -8.85 18.73
C PHE A 232 -3.69 -9.94 18.81
N VAL A 233 -4.11 -11.16 18.48
CA VAL A 233 -3.23 -12.29 18.22
C VAL A 233 -3.45 -12.72 16.79
N ASP A 234 -2.39 -12.79 16.00
CA ASP A 234 -2.46 -13.25 14.61
C ASP A 234 -2.70 -14.77 14.52
N PHE A 235 -2.91 -15.27 13.30
CA PHE A 235 -3.13 -16.69 13.04
C PHE A 235 -1.99 -17.61 13.52
N PHE A 236 -0.76 -17.08 13.64
CA PHE A 236 0.40 -17.82 14.14
C PHE A 236 0.55 -17.77 15.67
N GLY A 237 -0.31 -17.02 16.37
CA GLY A 237 -0.21 -16.85 17.81
C GLY A 237 0.71 -15.70 18.25
N ASN A 238 1.16 -14.85 17.32
CA ASN A 238 1.97 -13.69 17.66
C ASN A 238 1.07 -12.52 18.05
N ASN A 239 1.53 -11.71 19.01
CA ASN A 239 0.87 -10.45 19.32
C ASN A 239 1.06 -9.47 18.15
N ILE A 240 -0.03 -8.80 17.76
CA ILE A 240 -0.04 -7.74 16.77
C ILE A 240 -0.89 -6.60 17.30
N THR A 241 -0.46 -5.36 17.08
CA THR A 241 -1.23 -4.16 17.43
C THR A 241 -1.61 -3.45 16.14
N LEU A 242 -2.89 -3.14 15.98
CA LEU A 242 -3.41 -2.31 14.90
C LEU A 242 -3.52 -0.86 15.40
N TYR A 243 -2.73 0.03 14.81
CA TYR A 243 -2.68 1.45 15.15
C TYR A 243 -3.51 2.25 14.15
N SER A 244 -4.22 3.27 14.63
CA SER A 244 -4.84 4.23 13.72
C SER A 244 -3.76 4.98 12.94
N GLN A 245 -3.97 5.10 11.64
CA GLN A 245 -3.21 5.98 10.74
C GLN A 245 -4.02 7.24 10.42
N VAL A 246 -5.35 7.14 10.44
CA VAL A 246 -6.27 8.25 10.20
C VAL A 246 -7.49 8.11 11.10
N ASP A 247 -7.78 9.15 11.87
CA ASP A 247 -8.96 9.24 12.71
C ASP A 247 -9.85 10.40 12.27
N VAL A 248 -11.16 10.16 12.14
CA VAL A 248 -12.13 11.18 11.74
C VAL A 248 -13.35 11.16 12.67
N ALA A 249 -13.83 12.33 13.08
CA ALA A 249 -15.04 12.47 13.88
C ALA A 249 -16.30 12.21 13.04
N ASP A 250 -17.32 11.63 13.66
CA ASP A 250 -18.61 11.33 13.02
C ASP A 250 -19.53 12.55 12.83
N LYS A 251 -19.15 13.71 13.39
CA LYS A 251 -19.93 14.96 13.39
C LYS A 251 -19.01 16.19 13.46
N PRO A 252 -19.39 17.29 12.78
CA PRO A 252 -18.68 18.55 12.91
C PRO A 252 -18.55 19.04 14.35
N GLY A 253 -17.34 19.44 14.75
CA GLY A 253 -17.07 20.13 16.02
C GLY A 253 -16.65 19.26 17.21
N GLY A 254 -15.84 18.22 17.01
CA GLY A 254 -15.15 17.52 18.10
C GLY A 254 -15.83 16.28 18.66
N GLY A 255 -16.56 15.54 17.83
CA GLY A 255 -17.20 14.27 18.23
C GLY A 255 -16.21 13.13 18.54
N PRO A 256 -16.71 11.95 18.93
CA PRO A 256 -15.90 10.74 18.96
C PRO A 256 -15.25 10.53 17.60
N ARG A 257 -13.93 10.34 17.60
CA ARG A 257 -13.17 9.99 16.40
C ARG A 257 -13.12 8.48 16.23
N PHE A 258 -13.13 8.05 14.98
CA PHE A 258 -13.06 6.65 14.57
C PHE A 258 -11.98 6.49 13.53
N SER A 259 -11.29 5.34 13.57
CA SER A 259 -10.22 5.05 12.63
C SER A 259 -10.77 4.66 11.26
N TYR A 260 -10.21 5.25 10.21
CA TYR A 260 -10.60 5.02 8.81
C TYR A 260 -9.52 4.24 8.07
N ILE A 261 -8.27 4.47 8.45
CA ILE A 261 -7.14 3.64 8.08
C ILE A 261 -6.45 3.21 9.37
N SER A 262 -6.16 1.92 9.48
CA SER A 262 -5.28 1.38 10.52
C SER A 262 -4.19 0.51 9.91
N SER A 263 -3.11 0.30 10.66
CA SER A 263 -2.03 -0.57 10.22
C SER A 263 -1.37 -1.30 11.38
N SER A 264 -0.66 -2.39 11.09
CA SER A 264 0.05 -3.18 12.10
C SER A 264 1.38 -2.56 12.57
N TRP A 265 1.67 -1.32 12.17
CA TRP A 265 2.84 -0.58 12.64
C TRP A 265 2.42 0.75 13.22
N GLN A 266 3.20 1.22 14.17
CA GLN A 266 2.96 2.51 14.79
C GLN A 266 3.19 3.62 13.76
N PRO A 267 2.26 4.59 13.63
CA PRO A 267 2.50 5.78 12.80
C PRO A 267 3.73 6.53 13.32
N GLY A 268 4.39 7.26 12.44
CA GLY A 268 5.44 8.20 12.84
C GLY A 268 4.93 9.29 13.79
N ASP A 269 5.84 10.05 14.37
CA ASP A 269 5.47 11.18 15.24
C ASP A 269 4.76 12.28 14.44
N GLY A 270 3.81 12.95 15.08
CA GLY A 270 3.09 14.11 14.54
C GLY A 270 1.67 13.83 14.11
N GLU A 271 0.93 14.91 13.89
CA GLU A 271 -0.44 14.91 13.41
C GLU A 271 -0.56 15.97 12.31
N THR A 272 -1.23 15.63 11.22
CA THR A 272 -1.65 16.57 10.17
C THR A 272 -3.16 16.65 10.19
N ASP A 273 -3.72 17.86 10.27
CA ASP A 273 -5.17 18.05 10.24
C ASP A 273 -5.73 17.53 8.90
N ILE A 274 -6.92 16.94 8.94
CA ILE A 274 -7.55 16.36 7.77
C ILE A 274 -7.96 17.43 6.74
N ASP A 275 -8.05 18.70 7.14
CA ASP A 275 -8.30 19.85 6.28
C ASP A 275 -7.03 20.60 5.82
N ASP A 276 -5.83 20.07 6.11
CA ASP A 276 -4.56 20.63 5.65
C ASP A 276 -4.42 20.51 4.13
N ASP A 277 -4.24 21.65 3.46
CA ASP A 277 -4.06 21.79 2.02
C ASP A 277 -2.60 21.74 1.57
N THR A 278 -1.66 21.52 2.49
CA THR A 278 -0.23 21.42 2.24
C THR A 278 0.15 19.98 1.86
N PRO A 279 0.69 19.75 0.64
CA PRO A 279 1.20 18.43 0.28
C PRO A 279 2.33 17.99 1.21
N GLY A 280 2.20 16.80 1.79
CA GLY A 280 3.15 16.25 2.75
C GLY A 280 2.86 16.58 4.22
N GLY A 281 1.80 17.35 4.50
CA GLY A 281 1.40 17.81 5.83
C GLY A 281 2.17 19.05 6.32
N ASP A 282 1.94 19.46 7.57
CA ASP A 282 2.56 20.65 8.14
C ASP A 282 4.10 20.53 8.08
N SER A 283 4.69 21.48 7.34
CA SER A 283 6.12 21.73 7.15
C SER A 283 7.00 21.73 8.42
N ASN A 284 6.40 21.80 9.61
CA ASN A 284 7.10 21.72 10.89
C ASN A 284 7.51 20.31 11.29
N ASN A 285 7.03 19.27 10.61
CA ASN A 285 7.43 17.90 10.86
C ASN A 285 7.66 17.15 9.54
N PRO A 286 8.75 17.50 8.80
CA PRO A 286 9.13 16.74 7.63
C PRO A 286 9.58 15.38 8.14
N GLY A 287 8.67 14.40 8.18
CA GLY A 287 9.04 13.00 8.29
C GLY A 287 10.18 12.80 7.31
N ALA A 288 11.38 12.54 7.83
CA ALA A 288 12.54 12.41 6.99
C ALA A 288 12.25 11.25 6.06
N ILE A 289 12.02 11.53 4.77
CA ILE A 289 11.99 10.53 3.71
C ILE A 289 13.21 9.66 3.98
N PRO A 290 13.07 8.37 4.32
CA PRO A 290 14.21 7.51 4.45
C PRO A 290 14.86 7.51 3.06
N GLU A 291 15.96 8.25 2.90
CA GLU A 291 16.83 8.11 1.74
C GLU A 291 17.01 6.60 1.53
N PRO A 292 16.65 6.05 0.35
CA PRO A 292 16.63 4.61 0.12
C PRO A 292 17.96 4.06 0.60
N SER A 293 17.92 3.32 1.72
CA SER A 293 19.09 3.27 2.57
C SER A 293 20.25 2.67 1.78
N THR A 294 21.31 3.46 1.58
CA THR A 294 22.57 3.04 0.95
C THR A 294 23.17 1.78 1.61
N THR A 295 22.67 1.39 2.79
CA THR A 295 22.93 0.13 3.49
C THR A 295 22.54 -1.11 2.69
N ALA A 296 21.44 -1.10 1.92
CA ALA A 296 21.05 -2.25 1.10
C ALA A 296 22.07 -2.54 -0.03
N LEU A 297 22.70 -1.51 -0.58
CA LEU A 297 23.77 -1.63 -1.58
C LEU A 297 25.11 -2.10 -0.98
N LEU A 298 25.38 -1.82 0.30
CA LEU A 298 26.64 -2.20 0.96
C LEU A 298 26.72 -3.68 1.32
N PHE A 299 25.60 -4.33 1.65
CA PHE A 299 25.59 -5.77 1.97
C PHE A 299 25.74 -6.66 0.73
N ALA A 300 25.23 -6.26 -0.44
CA ALA A 300 25.45 -6.99 -1.69
C ALA A 300 26.91 -6.91 -2.17
N GLY A 301 27.59 -5.78 -1.94
CA GLY A 301 29.00 -5.58 -2.33
C GLY A 301 30.00 -6.42 -1.53
N LEU A 302 29.77 -6.63 -0.23
CA LEU A 302 30.70 -7.34 0.65
C LEU A 302 30.67 -8.86 0.48
N VAL A 303 29.52 -9.44 0.11
CA VAL A 303 29.41 -10.90 -0.14
C VAL A 303 30.13 -11.30 -1.44
N LEU A 304 30.12 -10.45 -2.46
CA LEU A 304 30.81 -10.67 -3.74
C LEU A 304 32.34 -10.57 -3.64
N ILE A 305 32.87 -9.75 -2.71
CA ILE A 305 34.32 -9.65 -2.48
C ILE A 305 34.82 -10.84 -1.64
N GLY A 306 34.02 -11.33 -0.69
CA GLY A 306 34.37 -12.49 0.15
C GLY A 306 34.46 -13.82 -0.59
N LEU A 307 33.63 -14.04 -1.62
CA LEU A 307 33.62 -15.28 -2.40
C LEU A 307 34.77 -15.38 -3.41
N ARG A 308 35.37 -14.25 -3.82
CA ARG A 308 36.47 -14.25 -4.80
C ARG A 308 37.86 -14.51 -4.21
N MET A 309 38.01 -14.45 -2.88
CA MET A 309 39.28 -14.71 -2.20
C MET A 309 39.52 -16.18 -1.79
N ARG A 310 38.60 -17.11 -2.08
CA ARG A 310 38.70 -18.53 -1.66
C ARG A 310 39.01 -19.54 -2.76
N GLN A 311 39.51 -19.12 -3.92
CA GLN A 311 39.90 -20.03 -5.02
C GLN A 311 41.41 -20.07 -5.34
N HIS A 312 42.26 -19.51 -4.48
CA HIS A 312 43.71 -19.67 -4.57
C HIS A 312 44.30 -20.05 -3.21
N SER A 313 44.11 -21.31 -2.83
CA SER A 313 44.91 -22.04 -1.84
C SER A 313 44.77 -23.53 -2.08
#